data_AF-G4ZCF6-F1
#
_entry.id   AF-G4ZCF6-F1
#
_cell.length_a   1.000
_cell.length_b   1.000
_cell.length_c   1.000
_cell.angle_alpha   90.00
_cell.angle_beta   90.00
_cell.angle_gamma   90.00
#
_symmetry.space_group_name_H-M   'P 1'
#
loop_
_entity.id
_entity.type
_entity.pdbx_description
1 polymer ?
#
loop_
_entity_poly.entity_id
_entity_poly.type
_entity_poly.pdbx_seq_one_letter_code
_entity_poly.pdbx_strand_id
1 'polypeptide(L)'
;QTSTQEALFENPNSNTADGIVFRVRNDMVVGTVPAQFPQVISPSDRRIKTNIEDVDEDDILQRLQTLEIKQYRYTDEWRRIRGIEDSV
;
A
#
# COMPACT_ATOMS: atom_id res chain seq x y z
N GLN A 1 -16.10 30.85 -0.68
CA GLN A 1 -14.95 30.11 -0.11
C GLN A 1 -15.46 28.75 0.31
N THR A 2 -15.13 27.71 -0.45
CA THR A 2 -15.47 26.33 -0.08
C THR A 2 -14.52 25.95 1.04
N SER A 3 -15.03 25.82 2.27
CA SER A 3 -14.22 25.34 3.39
C SER A 3 -13.89 23.87 3.12
N THR A 4 -12.66 23.59 2.72
CA THR A 4 -12.15 22.22 2.62
C THR A 4 -12.08 21.68 4.04
N GLN A 5 -13.09 20.89 4.43
CA GLN A 5 -13.05 20.19 5.71
C GLN A 5 -11.93 19.14 5.63
N GLU A 6 -10.89 19.33 6.43
CA GLU A 6 -9.79 18.38 6.59
C GLU A 6 -9.59 18.06 8.07
N ALA A 7 -9.31 16.79 8.38
CA ALA A 7 -8.83 16.38 9.69
C ALA A 7 -7.31 16.22 9.63
N LEU A 8 -6.61 16.88 10.55
CA LEU A 8 -5.17 16.90 10.66
C LEU A 8 -4.72 16.02 11.82
N PHE A 9 -3.69 15.22 11.59
CA PHE A 9 -3.03 14.44 12.61
C PHE A 9 -1.60 14.95 12.74
N GLU A 10 -1.29 15.42 13.92
CA GLU A 10 -0.05 16.13 14.22
C GLU A 10 0.79 15.34 15.23
N ASN A 11 2.10 15.36 15.02
CA ASN A 11 3.08 14.92 15.98
C ASN A 11 4.15 16.02 16.08
N PRO A 12 4.25 16.76 17.20
CA PRO A 12 5.24 17.82 17.37
C PRO A 12 6.70 17.34 17.24
N ASN A 13 6.94 16.03 17.40
CA ASN A 13 8.26 15.41 17.23
C ASN A 13 8.47 14.85 15.81
N SER A 14 7.56 15.13 14.88
CA SER A 14 7.70 14.78 13.46
C SER A 14 8.78 15.63 12.80
N ASN A 15 9.44 15.06 11.79
CA ASN A 15 10.42 15.77 10.96
C ASN A 15 9.76 16.64 9.87
N THR A 16 8.43 16.79 9.88
CA THR A 16 7.68 17.62 8.94
C THR A 16 7.68 19.08 9.40
N ALA A 17 7.82 20.02 8.46
CA ALA A 17 7.94 21.46 8.76
C ALA A 17 6.73 22.04 9.51
N ASP A 18 5.56 21.42 9.35
CA ASP A 18 4.28 21.79 9.97
C ASP A 18 3.85 20.81 11.08
N GLY A 19 4.66 19.81 11.43
CA GLY A 19 4.32 18.78 12.43
C GLY A 19 3.20 17.82 12.02
N ILE A 20 2.64 17.97 10.82
CA ILE A 20 1.52 17.16 10.33
C ILE A 20 2.04 15.86 9.75
N VAL A 21 1.59 14.72 10.30
CA VAL A 21 2.00 13.38 9.88
C VAL A 21 1.07 12.79 8.84
N PHE A 22 -0.24 13.03 8.94
CA PHE A 22 -1.19 12.72 7.86
C PHE A 22 -2.41 13.64 7.87
N ARG A 23 -3.04 13.77 6.70
CA ARG A 23 -4.24 14.59 6.47
C ARG A 23 -5.35 13.73 5.89
N VAL A 24 -6.55 13.84 6.44
CA VAL A 24 -7.75 13.17 5.91
C VAL A 24 -8.65 14.22 5.28
N ARG A 25 -8.88 14.08 3.98
CA ARG A 25 -9.82 14.88 3.18
C ARG A 25 -11.03 14.02 2.83
N ASN A 26 -12.04 14.65 2.24
CA ASN A 26 -13.27 13.97 1.83
C ASN A 26 -13.03 12.85 0.79
N ASP A 27 -11.93 12.91 0.04
CA ASP A 27 -11.63 12.03 -1.08
C ASP A 27 -10.33 11.23 -0.90
N MET A 28 -9.44 11.64 0.02
CA MET A 28 -8.08 11.10 0.09
C MET A 28 -7.45 11.24 1.47
N VAL A 29 -6.58 10.28 1.81
CA VAL A 29 -5.63 10.39 2.91
C VAL A 29 -4.25 10.66 2.34
N VAL A 30 -3.59 11.72 2.82
CA VAL A 30 -2.24 12.11 2.39
C VAL A 30 -1.28 11.92 3.57
N GLY A 31 -0.32 11.01 3.43
CA GLY A 31 0.76 10.82 4.40
C GLY A 31 1.95 11.73 4.06
N THR A 32 2.37 12.55 5.02
CA THR A 32 3.55 13.43 4.89
C THR A 32 4.83 12.75 5.37
N VAL A 33 4.67 11.66 6.14
CA VAL A 33 5.76 10.78 6.61
C VAL A 33 5.52 9.35 6.10
N PRO A 34 6.57 8.51 5.95
CA PRO A 34 6.40 7.12 5.56
C PRO A 34 5.47 6.37 6.51
N ALA A 35 4.39 5.79 5.97
CA ALA A 35 3.46 4.96 6.72
C ALA A 35 3.67 3.47 6.39
N GLN A 36 3.65 2.61 7.40
CA GLN A 36 3.73 1.16 7.22
C GLN A 36 2.34 0.55 7.32
N PHE A 37 1.83 0.06 6.18
CA PHE A 37 0.58 -0.69 6.11
C PHE A 37 0.90 -2.17 5.91
N PRO A 38 0.80 -3.03 6.95
CA PRO A 38 1.15 -4.44 6.82
C PRO A 38 0.16 -5.22 5.94
N GLN A 39 -1.08 -4.74 5.85
CA GLN A 39 -2.12 -5.34 5.02
C GLN A 39 -3.13 -4.29 4.58
N VAL A 40 -3.55 -4.37 3.32
CA VAL A 40 -4.69 -3.62 2.79
C VAL A 40 -5.72 -4.65 2.34
N ILE A 41 -6.92 -4.59 2.92
CA ILE A 41 -8.04 -5.44 2.50
C ILE A 41 -8.95 -4.57 1.63
N SER A 42 -9.00 -4.89 0.34
CA SER A 42 -9.94 -4.26 -0.59
C SER A 42 -11.13 -5.17 -0.82
N PRO A 43 -12.38 -4.69 -0.67
CA PRO A 43 -13.55 -5.50 -0.98
C PRO A 43 -13.58 -5.85 -2.48
N SER A 44 -13.91 -7.11 -2.79
CA SER A 44 -13.95 -7.63 -4.15
C SER A 44 -15.27 -8.36 -4.41
N ASP A 45 -16.38 -7.63 -4.31
CA ASP A 45 -17.73 -8.16 -4.55
C ASP A 45 -18.22 -7.76 -5.95
N ARG A 46 -18.84 -8.69 -6.68
CA ARG A 46 -19.38 -8.44 -8.02
C ARG A 46 -20.48 -7.36 -8.01
N ARG A 47 -21.20 -7.18 -6.90
CA ARG A 47 -22.26 -6.18 -6.75
C ARG A 47 -21.74 -4.74 -6.69
N ILE A 48 -20.45 -4.54 -6.39
CA ILE A 48 -19.80 -3.22 -6.31
C ILE A 48 -18.80 -2.97 -7.45
N LYS A 49 -18.66 -3.91 -8.39
CA LYS A 49 -17.71 -3.85 -9.52
C LYS A 49 -18.47 -3.72 -10.84
N THR A 50 -17.96 -2.90 -11.75
CA THR A 50 -18.51 -2.67 -13.10
C THR A 50 -17.51 -3.10 -14.17
N ASN A 51 -17.94 -3.21 -15.43
CA ASN A 51 -17.09 -3.56 -16.59
C ASN A 51 -16.28 -4.85 -16.40
N ILE A 52 -16.97 -5.92 -16.00
CA ILE A 52 -16.35 -7.24 -15.87
C ILE A 52 -16.38 -7.90 -17.24
N GLU A 53 -15.19 -8.13 -17.81
CA GLU A 53 -14.99 -8.71 -19.13
C GLU A 53 -14.20 -10.02 -19.01
N ASP A 54 -14.39 -10.91 -19.98
CA ASP A 54 -13.60 -12.13 -20.10
C ASP A 54 -12.17 -11.79 -20.56
N VAL A 55 -11.22 -12.61 -20.15
CA VAL A 55 -9.80 -12.44 -20.50
C VAL A 55 -9.38 -13.50 -21.51
N ASP A 56 -8.34 -13.21 -22.29
CA ASP A 56 -7.68 -14.21 -23.13
C ASP A 56 -6.87 -15.17 -22.23
N GLU A 57 -7.47 -16.32 -21.93
CA GLU A 57 -6.87 -17.31 -21.03
C GLU A 57 -5.59 -17.91 -21.60
N ASP A 58 -5.49 -18.05 -22.92
CA ASP A 58 -4.34 -18.65 -23.60
C ASP A 58 -3.12 -17.72 -23.56
N ASP A 59 -3.31 -16.41 -23.78
CA ASP A 59 -2.25 -15.40 -23.61
C ASP A 59 -1.70 -15.41 -22.18
N ILE A 60 -2.59 -15.44 -21.18
CA ILE A 60 -2.21 -15.48 -19.77
C ILE A 60 -1.42 -16.76 -19.46
N LEU A 61 -1.89 -17.92 -19.93
CA LEU A 61 -1.21 -19.19 -19.72
C LEU A 61 0.20 -19.18 -20.32
N GLN A 62 0.34 -18.67 -21.55
CA GLN A 62 1.65 -18.54 -22.20
C GLN A 62 2.60 -17.65 -21.38
N ARG A 63 2.10 -16.52 -20.85
CA ARG A 63 2.90 -15.62 -20.00
C ARG A 63 3.30 -16.26 -18.67
N LEU A 64 2.40 -17.01 -18.05
CA LEU A 64 2.69 -17.74 -16.80
C LEU A 64 3.78 -18.80 -16.98
N GLN A 65 3.92 -19.41 -18.16
CA GLN A 65 4.99 -20.36 -18.43
C GLN A 65 6.39 -19.71 -18.50
N THR A 66 6.46 -18.40 -18.77
CA THR A 66 7.73 -17.65 -18.80
C THR A 66 8.16 -17.11 -17.44
N LEU A 67 7.31 -17.24 -16.42
CA LEU A 67 7.57 -16.71 -15.09
C LEU A 67 8.62 -17.55 -14.36
N GLU A 68 9.70 -16.90 -13.95
CA GLU A 68 10.75 -17.54 -13.17
C GLU A 68 10.40 -17.54 -11.68
N ILE A 69 10.36 -18.73 -11.08
CA ILE A 69 10.14 -18.88 -9.64
C ILE A 69 11.45 -18.60 -8.90
N LYS A 70 11.44 -17.59 -8.03
CA LYS A 70 12.59 -17.21 -7.21
C LYS A 70 12.28 -17.36 -5.73
N GLN A 71 13.22 -17.92 -4.99
CA GLN A 71 13.28 -17.76 -3.54
C GLN A 71 14.13 -16.54 -3.21
N TYR A 72 13.72 -15.74 -2.23
CA TYR A 72 14.47 -14.58 -1.76
C TYR A 72 14.54 -14.55 -0.24
N ARG A 73 15.54 -13.84 0.27
CA ARG A 73 15.66 -13.44 1.68
C ARG A 73 15.94 -11.95 1.71
N TYR A 74 15.37 -11.24 2.67
CA TYR A 74 15.74 -9.85 2.92
C TYR A 74 17.20 -9.76 3.39
N THR A 75 17.89 -8.69 3.02
CA THR A 75 19.23 -8.43 3.54
C THR A 75 19.19 -8.24 5.06
N ASP A 76 20.31 -8.49 5.73
CA ASP A 76 20.40 -8.45 7.19
C ASP A 76 20.09 -7.05 7.77
N GLU A 77 20.42 -6.01 7.01
CA GLU A 77 20.09 -4.62 7.36
C GLU A 77 18.57 -4.40 7.36
N TRP A 78 17.88 -4.83 6.31
CA TRP A 78 16.43 -4.71 6.19
C TRP A 78 15.68 -5.57 7.19
N ARG A 79 16.17 -6.78 7.48
CA ARG A 79 15.60 -7.65 8.52
C ARG A 79 15.67 -7.01 9.90
N ARG A 80 16.82 -6.40 10.25
CA ARG A 80 17.02 -5.71 11.54
C ARG A 80 16.10 -4.50 11.71
N ILE A 81 15.97 -3.64 10.69
CA ILE A 81 15.08 -2.46 10.76
C ILE A 81 13.61 -2.87 10.93
N ARG A 82 13.22 -4.01 10.36
CA ARG A 82 11.83 -4.49 10.36
C ARG A 82 11.51 -5.47 11.50
N GLY A 83 12.49 -5.82 12.33
CA GLY A 83 12.31 -6.81 13.41
C GLY A 83 11.91 -8.19 12.90
N ILE A 84 12.28 -8.55 11.67
CA ILE A 84 11.96 -9.85 11.08
C ILE A 84 13.06 -10.83 11.51
N GLU A 85 12.69 -11.83 12.30
CA GLU A 85 13.60 -12.92 12.67
C GLU A 85 13.98 -13.74 11.43
N ASP A 86 15.19 -14.30 11.46
CA ASP A 86 15.71 -15.09 10.35
C ASP A 86 15.19 -16.52 10.40
N SER A 87 13.87 -16.68 10.23
CA SER A 87 13.21 -17.97 10.25
C SER A 87 13.01 -18.51 8.84
N VAL A 88 14.10 -18.78 8.14
CA VAL A 88 14.15 -19.75 7.01
C VAL A 88 15.51 -20.40 6.95
#